data_AF-F0YAL9-F1
#
_entry.id   AF-F0YAL9-F1
#
_cell.length_a   1.000
_cell.length_b   1.000
_cell.length_c   1.000
_cell.angle_alpha   90.00
_cell.angle_beta   90.00
_cell.angle_gamma   90.00
#
_symmetry.space_group_name_H-M   'P 1'
#
loop_
_entity.id
_entity.type
_entity.pdbx_description
1 polymer ?
#
loop_
_entity_poly.entity_id
_entity_poly.type
_entity_poly.pdbx_seq_one_letter_code
_entity_poly.pdbx_strand_id
1 'polypeptide(L)' 'SDRMADGLLPVASFVRTVWTMVTNEEETLIAWSPDGERIVIADPPRFAAEVCPRYFRHNKWTSFARLLNMYEFHK' A
#
# COMPACT_ATOMS: atom_id res chain seq x y z
N SER A 1 10.59 -23.27 12.10
CA SER A 1 10.29 -22.44 10.91
C SER A 1 9.14 -21.52 11.27
N ASP A 2 9.15 -20.79 12.37
CA ASP A 2 10.11 -19.79 12.86
C ASP A 2 10.41 -18.70 11.82
N ARG A 3 9.44 -17.78 11.68
CA ARG A 3 9.64 -16.47 11.07
C ARG A 3 9.11 -15.42 12.04
N MET A 4 9.94 -15.19 13.05
CA MET A 4 10.19 -13.89 13.68
C MET A 4 9.77 -12.70 12.79
N ALA A 5 8.83 -11.89 13.26
CA ALA A 5 8.92 -10.42 13.32
C ALA A 5 7.61 -9.82 13.89
N ASP A 6 7.24 -10.30 15.06
CA ASP A 6 6.60 -9.44 16.05
C ASP A 6 7.63 -8.35 16.44
N GLY A 7 7.29 -7.06 16.33
CA GLY A 7 8.05 -6.00 17.00
C GLY A 7 8.90 -5.00 16.20
N LEU A 8 8.85 -4.92 14.86
CA LEU A 8 9.52 -3.83 14.13
C LEU A 8 8.51 -2.74 13.75
N LEU A 9 8.47 -1.67 14.55
CA LEU A 9 7.76 -0.38 14.41
C LEU A 9 6.63 -0.31 13.35
N PRO A 10 5.40 0.12 13.72
CA PRO A 10 4.27 0.26 12.77
C PRO A 10 4.65 0.93 11.45
N VAL A 11 5.60 1.89 11.55
CA VAL A 11 6.17 2.66 10.44
C VAL A 11 6.91 1.81 9.39
N ALA A 12 7.78 0.91 9.83
CA ALA A 12 8.58 0.07 8.93
C ALA A 12 7.73 -0.97 8.18
N SER A 13 6.56 -1.32 8.73
CA SER A 13 5.65 -2.28 8.12
C SER A 13 4.89 -1.67 6.94
N PHE A 14 4.31 -0.47 7.06
CA PHE A 14 3.48 0.09 5.99
C PHE A 14 4.27 0.36 4.71
N VAL A 15 5.43 1.03 4.80
CA VAL A 15 6.24 1.36 3.62
C VAL A 15 6.67 0.09 2.88
N ARG A 16 7.08 -0.95 3.62
CA ARG A 16 7.42 -2.26 3.04
C ARG A 16 6.21 -2.93 2.39
N THR A 17 5.03 -2.85 3.02
CA THR A 17 3.79 -3.39 2.47
C THR A 17 3.40 -2.67 1.18
N VAL A 18 3.50 -1.33 1.15
CA VAL A 18 3.23 -0.53 -0.05
C VAL A 18 4.23 -0.88 -1.17
N TRP A 19 5.53 -0.96 -0.87
CA TRP A 19 6.53 -1.40 -1.84
C TRP A 19 6.20 -2.77 -2.43
N THR A 20 5.90 -3.74 -1.57
CA THR A 20 5.50 -5.10 -1.96
C THR A 20 4.25 -5.07 -2.84
N MET A 21 3.26 -4.28 -2.46
CA MET A 21 1.98 -4.15 -3.18
C MET A 21 2.18 -3.56 -4.58
N VAL A 22 2.92 -2.45 -4.72
CA VAL A 22 3.18 -1.83 -6.03
C VAL A 22 4.03 -2.75 -6.92
N THR A 23 4.89 -3.59 -6.33
CA THR A 23 5.75 -4.51 -7.09
C THR A 23 5.03 -5.78 -7.57
N ASN A 24 3.99 -6.24 -6.86
CA ASN A 24 3.35 -7.54 -7.14
C ASN A 24 1.93 -7.45 -7.72
N GLU A 25 1.26 -6.31 -7.60
CA GLU A 25 -0.05 -6.11 -8.22
C GLU A 25 0.08 -5.77 -9.70
N GLU A 26 -0.96 -6.06 -10.48
CA GLU A 26 -1.01 -5.59 -11.85
C GLU A 26 -1.00 -4.07 -11.90
N GLU A 27 -0.23 -3.53 -12.86
CA GLU A 27 -0.05 -2.09 -13.09
C GLU A 27 -1.37 -1.34 -13.42
N THR A 28 -2.50 -2.05 -13.48
CA THR A 28 -3.83 -1.50 -13.80
C THR A 28 -4.49 -0.78 -12.62
N LEU A 29 -4.16 -1.12 -11.36
CA LEU A 29 -4.80 -0.52 -10.17
C LEU A 29 -3.83 0.25 -9.29
N ILE A 30 -2.56 -0.16 -9.26
CA ILE A 30 -1.50 0.53 -8.54
C ILE A 30 -0.17 0.31 -9.26
N ALA A 31 0.59 1.38 -9.49
CA ALA A 31 1.88 1.31 -10.18
C ALA A 31 2.82 2.42 -9.70
N TRP A 32 4.11 2.26 -9.98
CA TRP A 32 5.06 3.37 -9.92
C TRP A 32 4.82 4.31 -11.10
N SER A 33 5.01 5.62 -10.89
CA SER A 33 5.13 6.57 -12.00
C SER A 33 6.36 6.23 -12.86
N PRO A 34 6.43 6.70 -14.12
CA PRO A 34 7.56 6.40 -15.01
C PRO A 34 8.93 6.84 -14.48
N ASP A 35 8.96 7.87 -13.63
CA ASP A 35 10.17 8.37 -12.94
C ASP A 35 10.48 7.58 -11.64
N GLY A 36 9.59 6.70 -11.20
CA GLY A 36 9.74 5.90 -9.98
C GLY A 36 9.55 6.68 -8.67
N GLU A 37 9.16 7.96 -8.74
CA GLU A 37 9.10 8.83 -7.55
C GLU A 37 7.74 8.82 -6.87
N ARG A 38 6.69 8.36 -7.55
CA ARG A 38 5.30 8.43 -7.09
C ARG A 38 4.60 7.10 -7.27
N ILE A 39 3.57 6.89 -6.47
CA ILE A 39 2.65 5.78 -6.62
C ILE A 39 1.39 6.33 -7.27
N VAL A 40 0.95 5.69 -8.35
CA VAL A 40 -0.26 6.03 -9.10
C VAL A 40 -1.33 5.00 -8.77
N ILE A 41 -2.51 5.46 -8.38
CA ILE A 41 -3.68 4.61 -8.10
C ILE A 41 -4.79 5.03 -9.06
N ALA A 42 -5.10 4.17 -10.03
CA ALA A 42 -5.97 4.50 -11.17
C ALA A 42 -7.46 4.59 -10.79
N ASP A 43 -7.93 3.68 -9.94
CA ASP A 43 -9.31 3.60 -9.47
C ASP A 43 -9.32 3.35 -7.96
N PRO A 44 -9.37 4.40 -7.12
CA PRO A 44 -9.26 4.25 -5.67
C PRO A 44 -10.35 3.36 -5.02
N PRO A 45 -11.64 3.47 -5.42
CA PRO A 45 -12.67 2.53 -4.98
C PRO A 45 -12.37 1.07 -5.33
N ARG A 46 -11.99 0.79 -6.59
CA ARG A 46 -11.71 -0.58 -7.05
C ARG A 46 -10.44 -1.15 -6.42
N PHE A 47 -9.38 -0.34 -6.33
CA PHE A 47 -8.17 -0.66 -5.59
C PHE A 47 -8.48 -1.06 -4.14
N ALA A 48 -9.31 -0.27 -3.45
CA ALA A 48 -9.66 -0.56 -2.07
C ALA A 48 -10.46 -1.86 -1.92
N ALA A 49 -11.29 -2.22 -2.91
CA ALA A 49 -12.08 -3.44 -2.90
C ALA A 49 -11.25 -4.69 -3.24
N GLU A 50 -10.36 -4.61 -4.23
CA GLU A 50 -9.67 -5.77 -4.82
C GLU A 50 -8.27 -6.01 -4.25
N VAL A 51 -7.54 -4.93 -3.92
CA VAL A 51 -6.12 -4.99 -3.55
C VAL A 51 -5.95 -4.89 -2.03
N CYS A 52 -6.59 -3.92 -1.37
CA CYS A 52 -6.41 -3.73 0.08
C CYS A 52 -6.63 -4.98 0.93
N PRO A 53 -7.63 -5.86 0.69
CA PRO A 53 -7.83 -7.07 1.49
C PRO A 53 -6.67 -8.07 1.46
N ARG A 54 -5.79 -7.99 0.46
CA ARG A 54 -4.63 -8.88 0.30
C ARG A 54 -3.45 -8.47 1.18
N TYR A 55 -3.36 -7.17 1.51
CA TYR A 55 -2.23 -6.58 2.25
C TYR A 55 -2.64 -6.00 3.61
N PHE A 56 -3.93 -5.68 3.79
CA PHE A 56 -4.49 -5.04 4.97
C PHE A 56 -5.76 -5.79 5.42
N ARG A 57 -6.12 -5.62 6.70
CA ARG A 57 -7.35 -6.21 7.27
C ARG A 57 -8.62 -5.38 6.97
N HIS A 58 -8.63 -4.62 5.88
CA HIS A 58 -9.75 -3.77 5.48
C HIS A 58 -9.82 -3.60 3.97
N ASN A 59 -10.97 -3.14 3.47
CA ASN A 59 -11.20 -2.83 2.05
C ASN A 59 -11.61 -1.36 1.81
N LYS A 60 -11.16 -0.45 2.68
CA LYS A 60 -11.59 0.96 2.67
C LYS A 60 -10.49 1.87 2.17
N TRP A 61 -10.82 2.68 1.14
CA TRP A 61 -9.93 3.71 0.62
C TRP A 61 -9.54 4.73 1.69
N THR A 62 -10.50 5.17 2.50
CA THR A 62 -10.26 6.17 3.55
C THR A 62 -9.24 5.73 4.59
N SER A 63 -9.26 4.44 4.97
CA SER A 63 -8.25 3.87 5.86
C SER A 63 -6.87 3.87 5.21
N PHE A 64 -6.78 3.47 3.93
CA PHE A 64 -5.53 3.49 3.18
C PHE A 64 -4.96 4.90 2.99
N ALA A 65 -5.80 5.86 2.58
CA ALA A 65 -5.41 7.26 2.43
C ALA A 65 -4.97 7.91 3.74
N ARG A 66 -5.59 7.53 4.88
CA ARG A 66 -5.14 7.97 6.21
C ARG A 66 -3.73 7.48 6.52
N LEU A 67 -3.41 6.23 6.15
CA LEU A 67 -2.06 5.71 6.30
C LEU A 67 -1.11 6.53 5.42
N LEU A 68 -1.38 6.70 4.12
CA LEU A 68 -0.55 7.56 3.25
C LEU A 68 -0.23 8.93 3.89
N ASN A 69 -1.24 9.63 4.38
CA ASN A 69 -1.04 10.92 5.06
C ASN A 69 -0.18 10.83 6.34
N MET A 70 -0.34 9.77 7.13
CA MET A 70 0.46 9.53 8.34
C MET A 70 1.94 9.28 8.02
N TYR A 71 2.23 8.79 6.82
CA TYR A 71 3.58 8.55 6.30
C TYR A 71 4.09 9.67 5.39
N GLU A 72 3.43 10.83 5.40
CA GLU A 72 3.83 12.01 4.61
C GLU A 72 3.83 11.76 3.10
N PHE A 73 3.06 10.76 2.61
CA PHE A 73 2.72 10.68 1.19
C PHE A 73 1.69 11.78 0.89
N HIS A 74 2.13 12.78 0.15
CA HIS A 74 1.28 13.85 -0.32
C HIS A 74 0.67 13.51 -1.68
N LYS A 75 -0.55 14.00 -1.93
CA LYS A 75 -1.23 13.88 -3.22
C LYS A 75 -0.59 14.79 -4.27
#